data_AF-A0A3D1XX74-F1
#
_entry.id   AF-A0A3D1XX74-F1
#
_cell.length_a   1.000
_cell.length_b   1.000
_cell.length_c   1.000
_cell.angle_alpha   90.00
_cell.angle_beta   90.00
_cell.angle_gamma   90.00
#
_symmetry.space_group_name_H-M   'P 1'
#
loop_
_entity.id
_entity.type
_entity.pdbx_description
1 polymer ?
#
loop_
_entity_poly.entity_id
_entity_poly.type
_entity_poly.pdbx_seq_one_letter_code
_entity_poly.pdbx_strand_id
1 'polypeptide(L)' 'MENKIKIGVSSCLVGEKVRWNGDHKQNHFVREVLSDYFNYVSVCPE' A
#
# COMPACT_ATOMS: atom_id res chain seq x y z
N MET A 1 13.06 -8.92 -15.75
CA MET A 1 12.38 -8.51 -14.51
C MET A 1 12.91 -7.13 -14.17
N GLU A 2 12.19 -6.09 -14.59
CA GLU A 2 12.59 -4.72 -14.32
C GLU A 2 12.68 -4.50 -12.80
N ASN A 3 13.78 -3.89 -12.36
CA ASN A 3 14.02 -3.50 -10.97
C ASN A 3 13.00 -2.42 -10.56
N LYS A 4 11.75 -2.80 -10.30
CA LYS A 4 10.75 -1.89 -9.74
C LYS A 4 11.28 -1.37 -8.40
N ILE A 5 11.26 -0.06 -8.24
CA ILE A 5 11.75 0.62 -7.03
C ILE A 5 10.89 0.15 -5.86
N LYS A 6 11.54 -0.28 -4.79
CA LYS A 6 10.85 -0.64 -3.54
C LYS A 6 10.51 0.62 -2.78
N ILE A 7 9.24 0.80 -2.46
CA ILE A 7 8.77 1.92 -1.64
C ILE A 7 8.04 1.40 -0.42
N GLY A 8 8.24 2.07 0.71
CA GLY A 8 7.44 1.86 1.91
C GLY A 8 6.08 2.52 1.72
N VAL A 9 5.00 1.78 1.94
CA VAL A 9 3.63 2.29 1.87
C VAL A 9 2.89 1.92 3.14
N SER A 10 2.08 2.83 3.67
CA SER A 10 1.26 2.54 4.84
C SER A 10 0.28 1.40 4.53
N SER A 11 0.30 0.33 5.33
CA SER A 11 -0.52 -0.88 5.10
C SER A 11 -2.01 -0.55 4.92
N CYS A 12 -2.52 0.47 5.62
CA CYS A 12 -3.90 0.93 5.52
C CYS A 12 -4.30 1.52 4.16
N LEU A 13 -3.34 1.98 3.33
CA LEU A 13 -3.57 2.51 1.99
C LEU A 13 -3.67 1.41 0.92
N VAL A 14 -3.03 0.27 1.18
CA VAL A 14 -3.01 -0.90 0.27
C VAL A 14 -4.25 -1.79 0.47
N GLY A 15 -5.04 -1.51 1.51
CA GLY A 15 -6.26 -2.26 1.84
C GLY A 15 -6.05 -3.34 2.90
N GLU A 16 -4.90 -3.36 3.57
CA GLU A 16 -4.71 -4.20 4.75
C GLU A 16 -5.63 -3.72 5.87
N LYS A 17 -6.31 -4.67 6.54
CA LYS A 17 -7.24 -4.40 7.65
C LYS A 17 -6.49 -4.14 8.95
N VAL A 18 -5.53 -3.23 8.93
CA VAL A 18 -4.69 -2.87 10.08
C VAL A 18 -5.27 -1.73 10.92
N ARG A 19 -6.30 -1.03 10.43
CA ARG A 19 -6.90 0.06 11.19
C ARG A 19 -7.68 -0.46 12.39
N TRP A 20 -7.41 0.13 13.56
CA TRP A 20 -8.17 -0.09 14.79
C TRP A 20 -9.68 0.17 14.65
N ASN A 21 -10.08 1.09 13.76
CA ASN A 21 -11.48 1.49 13.59
C ASN A 21 -12.25 0.69 12.52
N GLY A 22 -11.63 -0.32 11.88
CA GLY A 22 -12.26 -1.14 10.84
C GLY A 22 -12.64 -0.38 9.55
N ASP A 23 -12.28 0.89 9.43
CA ASP A 23 -12.61 1.75 8.30
C ASP A 23 -11.56 1.61 7.19
N HIS A 24 -12.00 1.68 5.94
CA HIS A 24 -11.12 1.60 4.77
C HIS A 24 -10.92 3.00 4.16
N LYS A 25 -9.66 3.38 3.93
CA LYS A 25 -9.33 4.45 2.97
C LYS A 25 -8.48 3.87 1.86
N GLN A 26 -8.98 2.76 1.30
CA GLN A 26 -8.36 2.13 0.14
C GLN A 26 -8.31 3.17 -0.99
N ASN A 27 -7.11 3.62 -1.32
CA ASN A 27 -6.92 4.53 -2.43
C ASN A 27 -6.66 3.68 -3.67
N HIS A 28 -7.65 3.60 -4.56
CA HIS A 28 -7.58 2.83 -5.79
C HIS A 28 -6.37 3.20 -6.67
N PHE A 29 -6.00 4.49 -6.69
CA PHE A 29 -4.82 4.94 -7.44
C PHE A 29 -3.53 4.36 -6.87
N VAL A 30 -3.39 4.34 -5.55
CA VAL A 30 -2.23 3.73 -4.88
C VAL A 30 -2.26 2.22 -5.06
N ARG A 31 -3.42 1.58 -4.88
CA ARG A 31 -3.50 0.12 -4.93
C ARG A 31 -3.32 -0.48 -6.32
N GLU A 32 -3.81 0.21 -7.36
CA GLU A 32 -3.91 -0.37 -8.71
C GLU A 32 -3.01 0.32 -9.72
N VAL A 33 -2.89 1.65 -9.69
CA VAL A 33 -2.09 2.36 -10.70
C VAL A 33 -0.62 2.32 -10.30
N LEU A 34 -0.30 2.70 -9.06
CA LEU A 34 1.09 2.79 -8.62
C LEU A 34 1.74 1.40 -8.37
N SER A 35 0.95 0.34 -8.18
CA SER A 35 1.48 -1.04 -8.05
C SER A 35 2.12 -1.56 -9.33
N ASP A 36 1.72 -1.00 -10.48
CA ASP A 36 2.29 -1.37 -11.76
C ASP A 36 3.72 -0.81 -11.93
N TYR A 37 4.05 0.27 -11.22
CA TYR A 37 5.35 0.94 -11.31
C TYR A 37 6.30 0.60 -10.15
N PHE A 38 5.77 0.35 -8.95
CA PHE A 38 6.55 0.20 -7.73
C PHE A 38 6.30 -1.15 -7.02
N ASN A 39 7.31 -1.61 -6.28
CA ASN A 39 7.14 -2.74 -5.37
C ASN A 39 6.84 -2.23 -3.96
N TYR A 40 5.68 -2.61 -3.42
CA TYR A 40 5.24 -2.16 -2.10
C TYR A 40 5.82 -2.99 -0.98
N VAL A 41 6.39 -2.29 -0.01
CA VAL A 41 6.69 -2.82 1.31
C VAL A 41 5.65 -2.20 2.26
N SER A 42 4.67 -2.99 2.66
CA SER A 42 3.63 -2.56 3.60
C SER A 42 4.22 -2.36 4.99
N VAL A 43 4.08 -1.15 5.53
CA VAL A 43 4.57 -0.77 6.86
C VAL A 43 3.43 -0.16 7.66
N CYS A 44 3.19 -0.70 8.85
CA CYS A 44 2.31 -0.11 9.85
C CYS A 44 3.19 0.26 11.06
N PRO A 45 3.35 1.55 11.40
CA PRO A 45 4.16 1.97 12.55
C PRO A 45 3.41 1.88 13.88
N GLU A 46 2.08 1.69 13.85
CA GLU A 46 1.22 1.36 14.99
C GLU A 46 1.22 -0.14 15.27
#